data_AF-A0A948WF43-F1
#
_entry.id   AF-A0A948WF43-F1
#
_cell.length_a   1.000
_cell.length_b   1.000
_cell.length_c   1.000
_cell.angle_alpha   90.00
_cell.angle_beta   90.00
_cell.angle_gamma   90.00
#
_symmetry.space_group_name_H-M   'P 1'
#
loop_
_entity.id
_entity.type
_entity.pdbx_description
1 polymer ?
#
loop_
_entity_poly.entity_id
_entity_poly.type
_entity_poly.pdbx_seq_one_letter_code
_entity_poly.pdbx_strand_id
1 'polypeptide(L)'
;MRRVIALLLPYGLAIRVALQMLAVVMVSLMLMAYLNYSNFDKTQRQLAQSRILVSSGEVIRAVSSVLELGLSLDEMSNLGEILQNGLQSGRSDGLQNLTILNNDGIAIASTSTDANHWNNINSWPIERQQKVVLRSLATDRFAVGVPLVNAFGSQSGWLIVAYDGTNQLAARKTVREGIFKDFAWSALAATLALVLGAVMVFRKGVIHTTGQDSHAA
;
A
#
# COMPACT_ATOMS: atom_id res chain seq x y z
N MET A 1 51.92 -25.67 -20.92
CA MET A 1 50.71 -24.84 -21.20
C MET A 1 49.38 -25.59 -21.07
N ARG A 2 49.22 -26.85 -21.50
CA ARG A 2 47.94 -27.60 -21.36
C ARG A 2 47.43 -27.81 -19.92
N ARG A 3 48.31 -27.88 -18.91
CA ARG A 3 47.92 -28.09 -17.49
C ARG A 3 47.31 -26.86 -16.81
N VAL A 4 47.64 -25.65 -17.25
CA VAL A 4 47.10 -24.40 -16.67
C VAL A 4 45.64 -24.16 -17.10
N ILE A 5 45.29 -24.60 -18.33
CA ILE A 5 43.92 -24.46 -18.87
C ILE A 5 42.95 -25.44 -18.19
N ALA A 6 43.41 -26.63 -17.81
CA ALA A 6 42.59 -27.63 -17.09
C ALA A 6 42.21 -27.19 -15.66
N LEU A 7 43.03 -26.34 -15.03
CA LEU A 7 42.82 -25.84 -13.67
C LEU A 7 41.88 -24.63 -13.59
N LEU A 8 41.66 -23.90 -14.70
CA LEU A 8 40.74 -22.76 -14.77
C LEU A 8 39.27 -23.16 -15.04
N LEU A 9 39.04 -24.33 -15.63
CA LEU A 9 37.71 -24.89 -15.90
C LEU A 9 36.80 -25.02 -14.66
N PRO A 10 37.25 -25.53 -13.50
CA PRO A 10 36.40 -25.63 -12.31
C PRO A 10 36.06 -24.27 -11.68
N TYR A 11 36.93 -23.26 -11.84
CA TYR A 11 36.66 -21.90 -11.34
C TYR A 11 35.55 -21.20 -12.11
N GLY A 12 35.50 -21.37 -13.44
CA GLY A 12 34.40 -20.87 -14.26
C GLY A 12 33.05 -21.49 -13.87
N LEU A 13 33.05 -22.77 -13.50
CA LEU A 13 31.85 -23.49 -13.07
C LEU A 13 31.40 -23.05 -11.66
N ALA A 14 32.33 -22.90 -10.72
CA ALA A 14 32.06 -22.39 -9.37
C ALA A 14 31.51 -20.96 -9.39
N ILE A 15 32.07 -20.07 -10.20
CA ILE A 15 31.57 -18.70 -10.39
C ILE A 15 30.16 -18.70 -10.98
N ARG A 16 29.88 -19.57 -11.97
CA ARG A 16 28.54 -19.69 -12.56
C ARG A 16 27.49 -20.10 -11.53
N VAL A 17 27.80 -21.11 -10.71
CA VAL A 17 26.91 -21.59 -9.65
C VAL A 17 26.71 -20.51 -8.58
N ALA A 18 27.78 -19.82 -8.17
CA ALA A 18 27.70 -18.72 -7.21
C ALA A 18 26.83 -17.56 -7.73
N LEU A 19 26.96 -17.20 -9.01
CA LEU A 19 26.12 -16.18 -9.64
C LEU A 19 24.64 -16.60 -9.68
N GLN A 20 24.36 -17.87 -9.99
CA GLN A 20 23.00 -18.42 -9.97
C GLN A 20 22.39 -18.38 -8.57
N MET A 21 23.15 -18.79 -7.54
CA MET A 21 22.69 -18.72 -6.15
C MET A 21 22.39 -17.27 -5.73
N LEU A 22 23.27 -16.32 -6.07
CA LEU A 22 23.03 -14.91 -5.78
C LEU A 22 21.77 -14.39 -6.49
N ALA A 23 21.56 -14.74 -7.76
CA ALA A 23 20.35 -14.35 -8.47
C ALA A 23 19.09 -14.83 -7.75
N VAL A 24 19.07 -16.09 -7.28
CA VAL A 24 17.95 -16.64 -6.49
C VAL A 24 17.75 -15.88 -5.18
N VAL A 25 18.84 -15.58 -4.46
CA VAL A 25 18.77 -14.81 -3.20
C VAL A 25 18.24 -13.39 -3.45
N MET A 26 18.71 -12.71 -4.49
CA MET A 26 18.26 -11.36 -4.84
C MET A 26 16.78 -11.32 -5.21
N VAL A 27 16.31 -12.30 -6.00
CA VAL A 27 14.88 -12.43 -6.33
C VAL A 27 14.05 -12.69 -5.08
N SER A 28 14.52 -13.56 -4.18
CA SER A 28 13.85 -13.84 -2.91
C SER A 28 13.74 -12.59 -2.02
N LEU A 29 14.83 -11.83 -1.88
CA LEU A 29 14.84 -10.57 -1.13
C LEU A 29 13.90 -9.52 -1.74
N MET A 30 13.91 -9.40 -3.08
CA MET A 30 13.02 -8.47 -3.78
C MET A 30 11.56 -8.84 -3.59
N LEU A 31 11.22 -10.13 -3.65
CA LEU A 31 9.87 -10.63 -3.39
C LEU A 31 9.46 -10.39 -1.94
N MET A 32 10.35 -10.65 -0.97
CA MET A 32 10.09 -10.41 0.44
C MET A 32 9.84 -8.92 0.74
N ALA A 33 10.66 -8.03 0.17
CA ALA A 33 10.47 -6.58 0.27
C ALA A 33 9.13 -6.15 -0.34
N TYR A 34 8.78 -6.67 -1.53
CA TYR A 34 7.51 -6.39 -2.19
C TYR A 34 6.30 -6.87 -1.36
N LEU A 35 6.36 -8.09 -0.83
CA LEU A 35 5.30 -8.63 0.02
C LEU A 35 5.13 -7.80 1.31
N ASN A 36 6.24 -7.39 1.92
CA ASN A 36 6.19 -6.57 3.12
C ASN A 36 5.57 -5.19 2.85
N TYR A 37 5.97 -4.55 1.75
CA TYR A 37 5.37 -3.29 1.29
C TYR A 37 3.87 -3.46 1.00
N SER A 38 3.48 -4.52 0.29
CA SER A 38 2.08 -4.82 -0.05
C SER A 38 1.23 -5.04 1.20
N ASN A 39 1.74 -5.80 2.17
CA ASN A 39 1.05 -6.03 3.45
C ASN A 39 0.92 -4.74 4.25
N PHE A 40 1.98 -3.95 4.35
CA PHE A 40 1.93 -2.65 5.03
C PHE A 40 0.89 -1.73 4.41
N ASP A 41 0.87 -1.62 3.07
CA ASP A 41 -0.11 -0.82 2.34
C ASP A 41 -1.54 -1.31 2.61
N LYS A 42 -1.77 -2.63 2.60
CA LYS A 42 -3.08 -3.22 2.96
C LYS A 42 -3.49 -2.93 4.40
N THR A 43 -2.60 -3.13 5.36
CA THR A 43 -2.90 -2.89 6.79
C THR A 43 -3.21 -1.43 7.05
N GLN A 44 -2.43 -0.51 6.48
CA GLN A 44 -2.71 0.93 6.60
C GLN A 44 -4.07 1.29 5.98
N ARG A 45 -4.40 0.73 4.81
CA ARG A 45 -5.70 0.94 4.16
C ARG A 45 -6.85 0.49 5.06
N GLN A 46 -6.75 -0.72 5.63
CA GLN A 46 -7.77 -1.27 6.51
C GLN A 46 -7.95 -0.44 7.79
N LEU A 47 -6.86 0.02 8.39
CA LEU A 47 -6.91 0.85 9.59
C LEU A 47 -7.56 2.20 9.31
N ALA A 48 -7.18 2.85 8.20
CA ALA A 48 -7.78 4.11 7.78
C ALA A 48 -9.29 3.96 7.53
N GLN A 49 -9.69 2.91 6.81
CA GLN A 49 -11.09 2.63 6.53
C GLN A 49 -11.90 2.34 7.80
N SER A 50 -11.36 1.53 8.72
CA SER A 50 -12.02 1.22 9.99
C SER A 50 -12.23 2.47 10.83
N ARG A 51 -11.22 3.34 10.91
CA ARG A 51 -11.33 4.61 11.63
C ARG A 51 -12.41 5.51 11.03
N ILE A 52 -12.43 5.64 9.71
CA ILE A 52 -13.42 6.45 8.99
C ILE A 52 -14.82 5.89 9.24
N LEU A 53 -15.02 4.58 9.10
CA LEU A 53 -16.33 3.94 9.33
C LEU A 53 -16.84 4.15 10.76
N VAL A 54 -15.96 4.06 11.75
CA VAL A 54 -16.31 4.32 13.16
C VAL A 54 -16.68 5.79 13.35
N SER A 55 -15.86 6.71 12.83
CA SER A 55 -16.05 8.17 12.97
C SER A 55 -17.31 8.65 12.22
N SER A 56 -17.60 8.07 11.05
CA SER A 56 -18.81 8.35 10.28
C SER A 56 -20.04 7.57 10.77
N GLY A 57 -19.88 6.66 11.73
CA GLY A 57 -20.94 5.76 12.17
C GLY A 57 -22.14 6.50 12.77
N GLU A 58 -21.90 7.61 13.46
CA GLU A 58 -22.96 8.48 14.00
C GLU A 58 -23.76 9.16 12.88
N VAL A 59 -23.08 9.69 11.86
CA VAL A 59 -23.71 10.29 10.68
C VAL A 59 -24.53 9.26 9.92
N ILE A 60 -23.97 8.06 9.70
CA ILE A 60 -24.67 6.97 9.02
C ILE A 60 -25.92 6.60 9.80
N ARG A 61 -25.84 6.44 11.14
CA ARG A 61 -27.00 6.12 11.98
C ARG A 61 -28.06 7.21 11.94
N ALA A 62 -27.67 8.48 12.01
CA ALA A 62 -28.59 9.61 11.94
C ALA A 62 -29.31 9.66 10.59
N VAL A 63 -28.60 9.49 9.48
CA VAL A 63 -29.17 9.47 8.13
C VAL A 63 -30.03 8.23 7.90
N SER A 64 -29.55 7.03 8.29
CA SER A 64 -30.32 5.78 8.19
C SER A 64 -31.61 5.83 9.00
N SER A 65 -31.59 6.40 10.22
CA SER A 65 -32.80 6.54 11.05
C SER A 65 -33.88 7.36 10.34
N VAL A 66 -33.51 8.35 9.52
CA VAL A 66 -34.49 9.16 8.79
C VAL A 66 -34.93 8.46 7.50
N LEU A 67 -34.03 7.75 6.82
CA LEU A 67 -34.38 6.89 5.68
C LEU A 67 -35.32 5.75 6.08
N GLU A 68 -35.23 5.25 7.31
CA GLU A 68 -36.15 4.24 7.86
C GLU A 68 -37.58 4.78 8.04
N LEU A 69 -37.74 6.10 8.22
CA LEU A 69 -39.05 6.75 8.28
C LEU A 69 -39.68 6.93 6.88
N GLY A 70 -39.00 6.49 5.82
CA GLY A 70 -39.47 6.60 4.44
C GLY A 70 -39.31 7.99 3.83
N LEU A 71 -38.60 8.90 4.50
CA LEU A 71 -38.27 10.22 3.98
C LEU A 71 -37.15 10.11 2.95
N SER A 72 -37.30 10.85 1.83
CA SER A 72 -36.24 10.93 0.82
C SER A 72 -35.13 11.84 1.31
N LEU A 73 -33.88 11.57 0.91
CA LEU A 73 -32.73 12.41 1.28
C LEU A 73 -32.94 13.88 0.88
N ASP A 74 -33.57 14.14 -0.28
CA ASP A 74 -33.82 15.49 -0.77
C ASP A 74 -34.84 16.28 0.08
N GLU A 75 -35.64 15.59 0.89
CA GLU A 75 -36.70 16.18 1.72
C GLU A 75 -36.19 16.55 3.13
N MET A 76 -34.98 16.12 3.48
CA MET A 76 -34.40 16.33 4.81
C MET A 76 -33.74 17.72 4.92
N SER A 77 -34.50 18.69 5.42
CA SER A 77 -33.99 20.06 5.65
C SER A 77 -32.82 20.16 6.64
N ASN A 78 -32.66 19.18 7.53
CA ASN A 78 -31.63 19.14 8.58
C ASN A 78 -30.36 18.35 8.21
N LEU A 79 -30.24 17.84 6.98
CA LEU A 79 -29.07 17.08 6.53
C LEU A 79 -27.76 17.85 6.68
N GLY A 80 -27.76 19.14 6.36
CA GLY A 80 -26.58 20.00 6.49
C GLY A 80 -26.08 20.07 7.94
N GLU A 81 -27.00 20.18 8.90
CA GLU A 81 -26.67 20.24 10.32
C GLU A 81 -26.14 18.90 10.85
N ILE A 82 -26.78 17.78 10.46
CA ILE A 82 -26.32 16.42 10.80
C ILE A 82 -24.88 16.21 10.29
N LEU A 83 -24.62 16.59 9.04
CA LEU A 83 -23.28 16.47 8.45
C LEU A 83 -22.27 17.38 9.14
N GLN A 84 -22.65 18.60 9.50
CA GLN A 84 -21.74 19.54 10.15
C GLN A 84 -21.38 19.10 11.57
N ASN A 85 -22.35 18.59 12.33
CA ASN A 85 -22.14 17.99 13.64
C ASN A 85 -21.25 16.74 13.56
N GLY A 86 -21.55 15.86 12.60
CA GLY A 86 -20.71 14.68 12.33
C GLY A 86 -19.27 15.02 11.93
N LEU A 87 -19.09 16.08 11.13
CA LEU A 87 -17.76 16.57 10.76
C LEU A 87 -17.02 17.11 11.98
N GLN A 88 -17.70 17.84 12.88
CA GLN A 88 -17.08 18.36 14.11
C GLN A 88 -16.61 17.23 15.03
N SER A 89 -17.47 16.23 15.27
CA SER A 89 -17.12 15.03 16.06
C SER A 89 -15.95 14.27 15.43
N GLY A 90 -15.94 14.18 14.10
CA GLY A 90 -14.95 13.43 13.33
C GLY A 90 -13.67 14.17 12.97
N ARG A 91 -13.58 15.48 13.25
CA ARG A 91 -12.44 16.33 12.84
C ARG A 91 -11.13 15.88 13.47
N SER A 92 -11.18 15.37 14.69
CA SER A 92 -10.03 14.80 15.42
C SER A 92 -9.45 13.54 14.75
N ASP A 93 -10.27 12.83 13.96
CA ASP A 93 -9.87 11.65 13.19
C ASP A 93 -9.34 11.97 11.79
N GLY A 94 -9.23 13.25 11.43
CA GLY A 94 -8.72 13.70 10.14
C GLY A 94 -9.79 13.81 9.04
N LEU A 95 -11.06 13.82 9.42
CA LEU A 95 -12.16 14.11 8.50
C LEU A 95 -12.10 15.57 8.06
N GLN A 96 -12.15 15.78 6.74
CA GLN A 96 -12.12 17.12 6.14
C GLN A 96 -13.50 17.53 5.64
N ASN A 97 -14.18 16.64 4.90
CA ASN A 97 -15.48 16.94 4.32
C ASN A 97 -16.37 15.70 4.33
N LEU A 98 -17.67 15.93 4.53
CA LEU A 98 -18.75 14.99 4.34
C LEU A 98 -19.68 15.51 3.24
N THR A 99 -20.07 14.64 2.32
CA THR A 99 -20.99 14.96 1.22
C THR A 99 -21.95 13.79 1.01
N ILE A 100 -23.24 14.07 0.88
CA ILE A 100 -24.24 13.06 0.53
C ILE A 100 -24.61 13.25 -0.93
N LEU A 101 -24.54 12.15 -1.67
CA LEU A 101 -24.83 12.07 -3.09
C LEU A 101 -26.08 11.21 -3.28
N ASN A 102 -26.95 11.58 -4.21
CA ASN A 102 -28.08 10.75 -4.63
C ASN A 102 -27.58 9.57 -5.49
N ASN A 103 -28.50 8.69 -5.92
CA ASN A 103 -28.16 7.58 -6.81
C ASN A 103 -27.67 8.01 -8.21
N ASP A 104 -28.01 9.23 -8.63
CA ASP A 104 -27.53 9.83 -9.89
C ASP A 104 -26.13 10.46 -9.74
N GLY A 105 -25.56 10.47 -8.53
CA GLY A 105 -24.26 11.08 -8.24
C GLY A 105 -24.29 12.59 -7.99
N ILE A 106 -25.48 13.18 -7.83
CA ILE A 106 -25.70 14.60 -7.55
C ILE A 106 -25.58 14.85 -6.05
N ALA A 107 -24.83 15.89 -5.66
CA ALA A 107 -24.70 16.27 -4.26
C ALA A 107 -25.97 16.92 -3.72
N ILE A 108 -26.60 16.25 -2.74
CA ILE A 108 -27.79 16.72 -2.02
C ILE A 108 -27.36 17.67 -0.90
N ALA A 109 -26.32 17.30 -0.16
CA ALA A 109 -25.79 18.09 0.95
C ALA A 109 -24.27 17.92 1.05
N SER A 110 -23.55 19.00 1.34
CA SER A 110 -22.11 18.97 1.55
C SER A 110 -21.70 19.93 2.66
N THR A 111 -20.66 19.55 3.39
CA THR A 111 -19.97 20.43 4.36
C THR A 111 -18.84 21.23 3.71
N SER A 112 -18.51 20.93 2.45
CA SER A 112 -17.47 21.63 1.71
C SER A 112 -18.07 22.76 0.88
N THR A 113 -17.38 23.89 0.82
CA THR A 113 -17.67 24.98 -0.12
C THR A 113 -17.41 24.58 -1.57
N ASP A 114 -16.68 23.48 -1.80
CA ASP A 114 -16.23 23.01 -3.12
C ASP A 114 -16.90 21.67 -3.51
N ALA A 115 -18.21 21.60 -3.32
CA ALA A 115 -19.01 20.38 -3.48
C ALA A 115 -18.91 19.72 -4.87
N ASN A 116 -18.58 20.51 -5.92
CA ASN A 116 -18.58 20.05 -7.31
C ASN A 116 -17.45 19.08 -7.68
N HIS A 117 -16.44 18.88 -6.82
CA HIS A 117 -15.32 17.99 -7.12
C HIS A 117 -15.68 16.49 -7.02
N TRP A 118 -16.82 16.15 -6.41
CA TRP A 118 -17.25 14.76 -6.21
C TRP A 118 -18.37 14.30 -7.15
N ASN A 119 -18.83 15.17 -8.05
CA ASN A 119 -20.01 14.97 -8.93
C ASN A 119 -19.85 13.82 -9.95
N ASN A 120 -18.68 13.19 -10.03
CA ASN A 120 -18.44 12.07 -10.92
C ASN A 120 -17.91 10.86 -10.14
N ILE A 121 -18.70 10.35 -9.19
CA ILE A 121 -18.41 9.08 -8.50
C ILE A 121 -18.16 7.96 -9.51
N ASN A 122 -18.89 7.97 -10.62
CA ASN A 122 -18.78 6.97 -11.69
C ASN A 122 -17.41 6.96 -12.37
N SER A 123 -16.65 8.06 -12.32
CA SER A 123 -15.28 8.11 -12.82
C SER A 123 -14.23 7.78 -11.75
N TRP A 124 -14.63 7.49 -10.51
CA TRP A 124 -13.66 7.09 -9.50
C TRP A 124 -13.11 5.70 -9.85
N PRO A 125 -11.82 5.45 -9.60
CA PRO A 125 -11.27 4.10 -9.73
C PRO A 125 -11.96 3.21 -8.68
N ILE A 126 -13.01 2.52 -9.11
CA ILE A 126 -13.77 1.61 -8.24
C ILE A 126 -12.88 0.40 -7.96
N GLU A 127 -12.13 0.43 -6.84
CA GLU A 127 -11.58 -0.79 -6.24
C GLU A 127 -12.77 -1.61 -5.72
N ARG A 128 -13.50 -2.31 -6.61
CA ARG A 128 -14.66 -3.20 -6.31
C ARG A 128 -14.31 -4.38 -5.38
N GLN A 129 -13.11 -4.42 -4.82
CA GLN A 129 -12.60 -5.53 -4.03
C GLN A 129 -13.14 -5.57 -2.60
N GLN A 130 -13.77 -4.49 -2.11
CA GLN A 130 -14.53 -4.51 -0.86
C GLN A 130 -15.87 -3.80 -1.07
N LYS A 131 -16.96 -4.57 -1.01
CA LYS A 131 -18.36 -4.23 -1.32
C LYS A 131 -18.95 -2.95 -0.68
N VAL A 132 -18.20 -2.14 0.05
CA VAL A 132 -18.76 -1.11 0.95
C VAL A 132 -18.07 0.26 0.85
N VAL A 133 -16.94 0.40 0.13
CA VAL A 133 -16.16 1.66 0.13
C VAL A 133 -15.60 2.03 -1.25
N LEU A 134 -16.03 3.18 -1.79
CA LEU A 134 -15.47 3.79 -3.01
C LEU A 134 -14.30 4.72 -2.66
N ARG A 135 -13.17 4.64 -3.38
CA ARG A 135 -11.98 5.47 -3.14
C ARG A 135 -11.55 6.24 -4.37
N SER A 136 -11.33 7.55 -4.22
CA SER A 136 -10.57 8.33 -5.19
C SER A 136 -9.10 8.40 -4.74
N LEU A 137 -8.18 7.98 -5.61
CA LEU A 137 -6.74 8.26 -5.51
C LEU A 137 -6.31 9.39 -6.46
N ALA A 138 -7.25 9.98 -7.22
CA ALA A 138 -6.96 10.83 -8.37
C ALA A 138 -6.64 12.29 -8.00
N THR A 139 -6.74 12.65 -6.72
CA THR A 139 -6.54 14.01 -6.21
C THR A 139 -5.92 13.92 -4.83
N ASP A 140 -5.25 14.97 -4.36
CA ASP A 140 -4.58 15.09 -3.06
C ASP A 140 -5.48 14.89 -1.81
N ARG A 141 -6.70 14.37 -2.01
CA ARG A 141 -7.71 14.07 -1.00
C ARG A 141 -8.20 12.66 -1.20
N PHE A 142 -8.11 11.87 -0.15
CA PHE A 142 -8.68 10.53 -0.14
C PHE A 142 -10.14 10.63 0.28
N ALA A 143 -11.00 9.88 -0.40
CA ALA A 143 -12.42 9.80 -0.09
C ALA A 143 -12.84 8.34 0.10
N VAL A 144 -13.85 8.14 0.94
CA VAL A 144 -14.52 6.86 1.20
C VAL A 144 -16.01 7.06 0.95
N GLY A 145 -16.57 6.34 -0.02
CA GLY A 145 -18.01 6.34 -0.28
C GLY A 145 -18.70 5.18 0.39
N VAL A 146 -19.61 5.45 1.33
CA VAL A 146 -20.43 4.46 2.04
C VAL A 146 -21.85 4.47 1.47
N PRO A 147 -22.43 3.32 1.07
CA PRO A 147 -23.79 3.29 0.55
C PRO A 147 -24.80 3.56 1.67
N LEU A 148 -25.79 4.42 1.38
CA LEU A 148 -26.93 4.66 2.24
C LEU A 148 -28.09 3.78 1.76
N VAL A 149 -28.53 2.86 2.62
CA VAL A 149 -29.65 1.96 2.35
C VAL A 149 -30.85 2.34 3.20
N ASN A 150 -32.04 2.23 2.63
CA ASN A 150 -33.30 2.42 3.35
C ASN A 150 -33.77 1.12 4.04
N ALA A 151 -34.86 1.21 4.80
CA ALA A 151 -35.47 0.07 5.49
C ALA A 151 -35.86 -1.10 4.57
N PHE A 152 -36.07 -0.83 3.28
CA PHE A 152 -36.43 -1.82 2.26
C PHE A 152 -35.21 -2.49 1.62
N GLY A 153 -33.99 -2.16 2.07
CA GLY A 153 -32.74 -2.67 1.49
C GLY A 153 -32.41 -2.05 0.13
N SER A 154 -33.11 -1.01 -0.30
CA SER A 154 -32.82 -0.27 -1.52
C SER A 154 -31.81 0.85 -1.23
N GLN A 155 -30.79 0.96 -2.08
CA GLN A 155 -29.81 2.04 -1.99
C GLN A 155 -30.49 3.37 -2.33
N SER A 156 -30.42 4.35 -1.42
CA SER A 156 -30.99 5.68 -1.59
C SER A 156 -29.93 6.73 -1.94
N GLY A 157 -28.65 6.44 -1.73
CA GLY A 157 -27.55 7.31 -2.11
C GLY A 157 -26.20 6.85 -1.56
N TRP A 158 -25.25 7.78 -1.52
CA TRP A 158 -23.89 7.58 -1.01
C TRP A 158 -23.51 8.67 -0.03
N LEU A 159 -22.93 8.29 1.10
CA LEU A 159 -22.19 9.20 1.97
C LEU A 159 -20.71 9.16 1.59
N ILE A 160 -20.22 10.26 1.04
CA ILE A 160 -18.81 10.49 0.76
C ILE A 160 -18.14 11.15 1.95
N VAL A 161 -17.07 10.51 2.40
CA VAL A 161 -16.26 10.94 3.53
C VAL A 161 -14.84 11.23 3.03
N ALA A 162 -14.50 12.51 2.90
CA ALA A 162 -13.17 12.95 2.50
C ALA A 162 -12.29 13.20 3.74
N TYR A 163 -11.06 12.72 3.68
CA TYR A 163 -10.11 12.78 4.78
C TYR A 163 -8.70 13.19 4.33
N ASP A 164 -7.93 13.71 5.28
CA ASP A 164 -6.53 14.05 5.05
C ASP A 164 -5.66 12.78 5.04
N GLY A 165 -5.08 12.45 3.88
CA GLY A 165 -4.10 11.36 3.81
C GLY A 165 -2.66 11.84 3.65
N THR A 166 -2.36 13.12 3.87
CA THR A 166 -0.97 13.63 3.85
C THR A 166 -0.08 12.85 4.83
N ASN A 167 -0.60 12.54 6.03
CA ASN A 167 0.09 11.69 7.01
C ASN A 167 0.31 10.25 6.50
N GLN A 168 -0.62 9.71 5.70
CA GLN A 168 -0.48 8.38 5.10
C GLN A 168 0.53 8.39 3.95
N LEU A 169 0.56 9.46 3.15
CA LEU A 169 1.55 9.70 2.10
C LEU A 169 2.96 9.83 2.70
N ALA A 170 3.10 10.57 3.80
CA ALA A 170 4.37 10.71 4.52
C ALA A 170 4.85 9.36 5.09
N ALA A 171 3.96 8.60 5.75
CA ALA A 171 4.29 7.28 6.28
C ALA A 171 4.70 6.29 5.17
N ARG A 172 4.02 6.31 4.01
CA ARG A 172 4.40 5.52 2.83
C ARG A 172 5.78 5.88 2.32
N LYS A 173 6.13 7.18 2.30
CA LYS A 173 7.46 7.64 1.88
C LYS A 173 8.54 7.11 2.81
N THR A 174 8.35 7.23 4.12
CA THR A 174 9.29 6.72 5.13
C THR A 174 9.49 5.21 5.04
N VAL A 175 8.40 4.44 4.87
CA VAL A 175 8.50 2.97 4.74
C VAL A 175 9.14 2.57 3.43
N ARG A 176 8.82 3.26 2.32
CA ARG A 176 9.49 3.03 1.04
C ARG A 176 10.99 3.25 1.15
N GLU A 177 11.41 4.37 1.74
CA GLU A 177 12.82 4.68 1.96
C GLU A 177 13.52 3.66 2.88
N GLY A 178 12.85 3.22 3.95
CA GLY A 178 13.34 2.17 4.84
C GLY A 178 13.56 0.84 4.12
N ILE A 179 12.54 0.37 3.37
CA ILE A 179 12.64 -0.89 2.60
C ILE A 179 13.75 -0.82 1.56
N PHE A 180 13.91 0.31 0.86
CA PHE A 180 15.01 0.48 -0.09
C PHE A 180 16.38 0.45 0.59
N LYS A 181 16.51 1.06 1.78
CA LYS A 181 17.76 1.06 2.55
C LYS A 181 18.11 -0.36 3.04
N ASP A 182 17.14 -1.10 3.55
CA ASP A 182 17.34 -2.47 4.03
C ASP A 182 17.67 -3.42 2.87
N PHE A 183 17.01 -3.24 1.72
CA PHE A 183 17.34 -3.94 0.50
C PHE A 183 18.76 -3.63 0.03
N ALA A 184 19.17 -2.36 0.02
CA ALA A 184 20.51 -1.94 -0.38
C ALA A 184 21.59 -2.56 0.51
N TRP A 185 21.40 -2.54 1.84
CA TRP A 185 22.33 -3.18 2.78
C TRP A 185 22.42 -4.69 2.58
N SER A 186 21.28 -5.35 2.38
CA SER A 186 21.22 -6.79 2.15
C SER A 186 21.91 -7.19 0.84
N ALA A 187 21.68 -6.44 -0.24
CA ALA A 187 22.33 -6.65 -1.53
C ALA A 187 23.85 -6.42 -1.45
N LEU A 188 24.29 -5.38 -0.73
CA LEU A 188 25.70 -5.08 -0.52
C LEU A 188 26.38 -6.19 0.29
N ALA A 189 25.76 -6.65 1.37
CA ALA A 189 26.25 -7.77 2.18
C ALA A 189 26.35 -9.07 1.38
N ALA A 190 25.33 -9.40 0.57
CA ALA A 190 25.34 -10.58 -0.31
C ALA A 190 26.46 -10.51 -1.36
N THR A 191 26.69 -9.33 -1.94
CA THR A 191 27.77 -9.10 -2.91
C THR A 191 29.15 -9.23 -2.25
N LEU A 192 29.34 -8.66 -1.06
CA LEU A 192 30.58 -8.79 -0.29
C LEU A 192 30.89 -10.25 0.07
N ALA A 193 29.87 -10.99 0.51
CA ALA A 193 30.00 -12.41 0.83
C ALA A 193 30.44 -13.23 -0.40
N LEU A 194 29.89 -12.93 -1.60
CA LEU A 194 30.34 -13.55 -2.84
C LEU A 194 31.80 -13.24 -3.17
N VAL A 195 32.20 -11.97 -3.08
CA VAL A 195 33.57 -11.55 -3.39
C VAL A 195 34.56 -12.21 -2.42
N LEU A 196 34.25 -12.20 -1.12
CA LEU A 196 35.07 -12.87 -0.10
C LEU A 196 35.15 -14.38 -0.32
N GLY A 197 34.02 -15.02 -0.66
CA GLY A 197 33.96 -16.43 -1.01
C GLY A 197 34.86 -16.76 -2.21
N ALA A 198 34.79 -15.96 -3.28
CA ALA A 198 35.64 -16.12 -4.44
C ALA A 198 37.13 -15.96 -4.09
N VAL A 199 37.50 -14.92 -3.34
CA VAL A 199 38.89 -14.66 -2.91
C VAL A 199 39.43 -15.80 -2.04
N MET A 200 38.63 -16.35 -1.12
CA MET A 200 39.04 -17.49 -0.29
C MET A 200 39.29 -18.74 -1.13
N VAL A 201 38.44 -19.03 -2.11
CA VAL A 201 38.63 -20.17 -3.02
C VAL A 201 39.92 -19.99 -3.84
N PHE A 202 40.18 -18.79 -4.37
CA PHE A 202 41.44 -18.49 -5.07
C PHE A 202 42.66 -18.64 -4.16
N ARG A 203 42.62 -18.11 -2.92
CA ARG A 203 43.73 -18.25 -1.96
C ARG A 203 44.02 -19.71 -1.60
N LYS A 204 43.00 -20.52 -1.34
CA LYS A 204 43.16 -21.93 -0.97
C LYS A 204 43.67 -22.78 -2.12
N GLY A 205 43.26 -22.47 -3.36
CA GLY A 205 43.75 -23.12 -4.57
C GLY A 205 45.23 -22.87 -4.85
N VAL A 206 45.75 -21.67 -4.54
CA VAL A 206 47.17 -21.33 -4.72
C VAL A 206 48.06 -22.11 -3.74
N ILE A 207 47.66 -22.23 -2.47
CA ILE A 207 48.46 -22.88 -1.42
C ILE A 207 48.70 -24.38 -1.70
N HIS A 208 47.76 -25.08 -2.34
CA HIS A 208 47.93 -26.50 -2.65
C HIS A 208 48.93 -26.78 -3.78
N THR A 209 49.28 -25.78 -4.59
CA THR A 209 50.22 -25.96 -5.71
C THR A 209 51.69 -25.79 -5.34
N THR A 210 51.99 -25.18 -4.18
CA THR A 210 53.37 -24.85 -3.79
C THR A 210 54.03 -25.95 -2.93
N GLY A 211 53.26 -26.95 -2.45
CA GLY A 211 53.77 -28.03 -1.61
C GLY A 211 54.16 -29.32 -2.32
N GLN A 212 53.97 -29.44 -3.63
CA GLN A 212 54.19 -30.69 -4.36
C GLN A 212 55.55 -30.77 -5.09
N ASP A 213 56.32 -29.67 -5.12
CA ASP A 213 57.58 -29.59 -5.86
C ASP A 213 58.85 -29.81 -5.01
N SER A 214 58.74 -30.04 -3.69
CA SER A 214 59.93 -30.17 -2.80
C SER A 214 60.36 -31.60 -2.45
N HIS A 215 59.81 -32.63 -3.10
CA HIS A 215 60.21 -34.04 -2.89
C HIS A 215 60.81 -34.72 -4.13
N ALA A 216 61.23 -33.94 -5.13
CA ALA A 216 61.88 -34.43 -6.34
C ALA A 216 63.27 -33.82 -6.59
N ALA A 217 64.03 -33.57 -5.52
CA ALA A 217 65.47 -33.29 -5.59
C ALA A 217 66.21 -34.21 -4.62
#